data_AF-A0A894TBJ9-F1
#
_entry.id   AF-A0A894TBJ9-F1
#
_cell.length_a   1.000
_cell.length_b   1.000
_cell.length_c   1.000
_cell.angle_alpha   90.00
_cell.angle_beta   90.00
_cell.angle_gamma   90.00
#
_symmetry.space_group_name_H-M   'P 1'
#
loop_
_entity.id
_entity.type
_entity.pdbx_description
1 polymer ?
#
loop_
_entity_poly.entity_id
_entity_poly.type
_entity_poly.pdbx_seq_one_letter_code
_entity_poly.pdbx_strand_id
1 'polypeptide(L)'
;MVFLIYEILLFLIISFSYLLIQTGFMEMHFGIFASIFGMFTANLFMYYMLLYKSPEYKDKKTLKIFINLINLVIITVSLIILILLIIKLIQN
;
A
#
# COMPACT_ATOMS: atom_id res chain seq x y z
N MET A 1 -6.97 -13.21 8.81
CA MET A 1 -7.19 -11.84 9.35
C MET A 1 -5.90 -11.06 9.62
N VAL A 2 -4.87 -11.66 10.22
CA VAL A 2 -3.60 -10.98 10.55
C VAL A 2 -2.95 -10.28 9.35
N PHE A 3 -2.88 -10.94 8.19
CA PHE A 3 -2.32 -10.35 6.97
C PHE A 3 -3.08 -9.10 6.47
N LEU A 4 -4.41 -9.07 6.63
CA LEU A 4 -5.24 -7.91 6.25
C LEU A 4 -4.92 -6.70 7.13
N ILE A 5 -4.69 -6.93 8.43
CA ILE A 5 -4.30 -5.88 9.37
C ILE A 5 -2.96 -5.28 8.96
N TYR A 6 -1.97 -6.12 8.61
CA TYR A 6 -0.68 -5.65 8.11
C TYR A 6 -0.80 -4.85 6.82
N GLU A 7 -1.66 -5.28 5.89
CA GLU A 7 -1.89 -4.56 4.63
C GLU A 7 -2.48 -3.16 4.86
N ILE A 8 -3.46 -3.06 5.76
CA ILE A 8 -4.06 -1.78 6.18
C ILE A 8 -3.01 -0.90 6.88
N LEU A 9 -2.21 -1.46 7.78
CA LEU A 9 -1.15 -0.71 8.48
C LEU A 9 -0.11 -0.15 7.51
N LEU A 10 0.37 -0.96 6.56
CA LEU A 10 1.30 -0.51 5.53
C LEU A 10 0.68 0.59 4.66
N PHE A 11 -0.59 0.45 4.29
CA PHE A 11 -1.31 1.49 3.55
C PHE A 11 -1.40 2.82 4.33
N LEU A 12 -1.69 2.75 5.63
CA LEU A 12 -1.71 3.93 6.50
C LEU A 12 -0.33 4.59 6.60
N ILE A 13 0.74 3.81 6.70
CA ILE A 13 2.12 4.34 6.74
C ILE A 13 2.47 5.03 5.43
N ILE A 14 2.14 4.44 4.27
CA ILE A 14 2.33 5.06 2.96
C ILE A 14 1.57 6.39 2.86
N SER A 15 0.29 6.38 3.26
CA SER A 15 -0.57 7.57 3.21
C SER A 15 -0.09 8.68 4.14
N PHE A 16 0.32 8.32 5.36
CA PHE A 16 0.85 9.28 6.33
C PHE A 16 2.20 9.85 5.87
N SER A 17 3.08 9.03 5.32
CA SER A 17 4.36 9.47 4.75
C SER A 17 4.14 10.46 3.61
N TYR A 18 3.18 10.18 2.72
CA TYR A 18 2.77 11.11 1.67
C TYR A 18 2.28 12.45 2.23
N LEU A 19 1.45 12.43 3.28
CA LEU A 19 0.95 13.64 3.93
C LEU A 19 2.09 14.48 4.52
N LEU A 20 3.08 13.86 5.18
CA LEU A 20 4.27 14.54 5.70
C LEU A 20 5.10 15.20 4.58
N ILE A 21 5.24 14.53 3.43
CA ILE A 21 5.94 15.08 2.25
C ILE A 21 5.19 16.26 1.63
N GLN A 22 3.85 16.22 1.62
CA GLN A 22 3.04 17.31 1.06
C GLN A 22 3.05 18.56 1.95
N THR A 23 3.06 18.36 3.26
CA THR A 23 3.07 19.45 4.26
C THR A 23 4.46 20.04 4.50
N GLY A 24 5.51 19.47 3.90
CA GLY A 24 6.89 19.96 4.00
C GLY A 24 7.60 19.54 5.29
N PHE A 25 6.98 18.70 6.13
CA PHE A 25 7.63 18.13 7.32
C PHE A 25 8.70 17.10 6.97
N MET A 26 8.64 16.49 5.78
CA MET A 26 9.64 15.56 5.28
C MET A 26 10.00 15.91 3.83
N GLU A 27 11.30 16.05 3.55
CA GLU A 27 11.77 16.31 2.18
C GLU A 27 11.73 15.06 1.31
N MET A 28 11.41 15.23 0.03
CA MET A 28 11.37 14.14 -0.93
C MET A 28 12.77 13.89 -1.50
N HIS A 29 13.36 12.75 -1.15
CA HIS A 29 14.63 12.26 -1.70
C HIS A 29 14.51 10.80 -2.14
N PHE A 30 15.44 10.32 -2.98
CA PHE A 30 15.37 8.97 -3.55
C PHE A 30 15.24 7.86 -2.49
N GLY A 31 15.94 7.97 -1.36
CA GLY A 31 15.86 6.99 -0.28
C GLY A 31 14.46 6.85 0.35
N ILE A 32 13.75 7.97 0.50
CA ILE A 32 12.37 7.98 1.01
C ILE A 32 11.43 7.37 -0.04
N PHE A 33 11.62 7.72 -1.32
CA PHE A 33 10.82 7.16 -2.40
C PHE A 33 10.98 5.63 -2.48
N ALA A 34 12.22 5.16 -2.46
CA ALA A 34 12.54 3.73 -2.48
C ALA A 34 11.93 3.00 -1.28
N SER A 35 11.93 3.62 -0.09
CA SER A 35 11.32 3.05 1.11
C SER A 35 9.80 2.91 0.97
N ILE A 36 9.11 3.96 0.50
CA ILE A 36 7.66 3.93 0.25
C ILE A 36 7.31 2.92 -0.85
N PHE A 37 8.12 2.84 -1.91
CA PHE A 37 7.97 1.83 -2.96
C PHE A 37 8.16 0.40 -2.44
N GLY A 38 9.12 0.19 -1.53
CA GLY A 38 9.32 -1.08 -0.84
C GLY A 38 8.11 -1.48 0.00
N MET A 39 7.52 -0.54 0.76
CA MET A 39 6.29 -0.77 1.52
C MET A 39 5.10 -1.11 0.61
N PHE A 40 4.98 -0.44 -0.53
CA PHE A 40 3.95 -0.77 -1.53
C PHE A 40 4.14 -2.18 -2.10
N THR A 41 5.38 -2.57 -2.40
CA THR A 41 5.70 -3.93 -2.87
C THR A 41 5.35 -4.97 -1.82
N ALA A 42 5.62 -4.70 -0.54
CA ALA A 42 5.19 -5.56 0.56
C ALA A 42 3.66 -5.68 0.62
N ASN A 43 2.91 -4.60 0.38
CA ASN A 43 1.45 -4.64 0.29
C ASN A 43 0.95 -5.59 -0.81
N LEU A 44 1.53 -5.50 -2.02
CA LEU A 44 1.19 -6.42 -3.13
C LEU A 44 1.48 -7.88 -2.76
N PHE A 45 2.61 -8.14 -2.11
CA PHE A 45 2.97 -9.48 -1.68
C PHE A 45 2.00 -10.03 -0.62
N MET A 46 1.61 -9.22 0.35
CA MET A 46 0.65 -9.61 1.39
C MET A 46 -0.73 -9.91 0.81
N TYR A 47 -1.20 -9.12 -0.15
CA TYR A 47 -2.43 -9.38 -0.89
C TYR A 47 -2.38 -10.73 -1.64
N TYR A 48 -1.28 -11.02 -2.32
CA TYR A 48 -1.09 -12.31 -2.99
C TYR A 48 -1.15 -13.48 -2.01
N MET A 49 -0.47 -13.35 -0.86
CA MET A 49 -0.48 -14.37 0.19
C MET A 49 -1.89 -14.57 0.78
N LEU A 50 -2.64 -13.48 1.00
CA LEU A 50 -4.03 -13.49 1.46
C LEU A 50 -4.93 -14.28 0.51
N LEU A 51 -4.83 -14.05 -0.80
CA LEU A 51 -5.74 -14.66 -1.77
C LEU A 51 -5.48 -16.13 -2.04
N TYR A 52 -4.21 -16.53 -2.09
CA TYR A 52 -3.83 -17.82 -2.64
C TYR A 52 -3.31 -18.81 -1.60
N LYS A 53 -2.74 -18.34 -0.48
CA LYS A 53 -2.15 -19.21 0.55
C LYS A 53 -2.94 -19.32 1.84
N SER A 54 -3.83 -18.39 2.15
CA SER A 54 -4.57 -18.42 3.42
C SER A 54 -5.80 -19.33 3.32
N PRO A 55 -5.86 -20.44 4.09
CA PRO A 55 -6.98 -21.40 4.06
C PRO A 55 -8.30 -20.77 4.54
N GLU A 56 -8.24 -19.68 5.29
CA GLU A 56 -9.40 -18.93 5.79
C GLU A 56 -10.35 -18.43 4.68
N TYR A 57 -9.84 -18.28 3.45
CA TYR A 57 -10.57 -17.68 2.33
C TYR A 57 -10.92 -18.66 1.21
N LYS A 58 -10.57 -19.95 1.35
CA LYS A 58 -10.91 -20.97 0.34
C LYS A 58 -12.42 -21.20 0.23
N ASP A 59 -13.12 -21.20 1.36
CA ASP A 59 -14.54 -21.62 1.42
C ASP A 59 -15.54 -20.46 1.64
N LYS A 60 -15.06 -19.23 1.85
CA LYS A 60 -15.89 -18.05 2.17
C LYS A 60 -15.92 -17.02 1.04
N LYS A 61 -16.79 -17.25 0.05
CA LYS A 61 -16.92 -16.44 -1.18
C LYS A 61 -17.18 -14.95 -0.93
N THR A 62 -18.03 -14.60 0.04
CA THR A 62 -18.37 -13.21 0.39
C THR A 62 -17.19 -12.45 1.01
N LEU A 63 -16.44 -13.07 1.92
CA LEU A 63 -15.24 -12.45 2.51
C LEU A 63 -14.16 -12.22 1.47
N LYS A 64 -13.98 -13.15 0.53
CA LYS A 64 -13.02 -13.00 -0.57
C LYS A 64 -13.33 -11.78 -1.45
N ILE A 65 -14.59 -11.56 -1.78
CA ILE A 65 -15.02 -10.38 -2.55
C ILE A 65 -14.75 -9.09 -1.77
N PHE A 66 -15.08 -9.06 -0.49
CA PHE A 66 -14.87 -7.90 0.37
C PHE A 66 -13.39 -7.52 0.49
N ILE A 67 -12.53 -8.51 0.71
CA ILE A 67 -11.08 -8.29 0.80
C ILE A 67 -10.49 -7.83 -0.53
N ASN A 68 -10.93 -8.42 -1.65
CA ASN A 68 -10.52 -7.94 -2.97
C ASN A 68 -10.88 -6.47 -3.20
N LEU A 69 -12.07 -6.05 -2.77
CA LEU A 69 -12.51 -4.65 -2.87
C LEU A 69 -11.62 -3.71 -2.05
N ILE A 70 -11.34 -4.05 -0.79
CA ILE A 70 -10.44 -3.26 0.06
C ILE A 70 -9.06 -3.14 -0.59
N ASN A 71 -8.51 -4.27 -1.05
CA ASN A 71 -7.15 -4.31 -1.58
C ASN A 71 -7.05 -3.59 -2.92
N LEU A 72 -8.09 -3.65 -3.74
CA LEU A 72 -8.18 -2.84 -4.96
C LEU A 72 -8.09 -1.35 -4.65
N VAL A 73 -8.81 -0.87 -3.63
CA VAL A 73 -8.74 0.54 -3.19
C VAL A 73 -7.34 0.88 -2.68
N ILE A 74 -6.78 0.05 -1.79
CA ILE A 74 -5.42 0.24 -1.24
C ILE A 74 -4.38 0.35 -2.35
N ILE A 75 -4.40 -0.57 -3.31
CA ILE A 75 -3.44 -0.61 -4.42
C ILE A 75 -3.60 0.61 -5.30
N THR A 76 -4.83 0.97 -5.66
CA THR A 76 -5.11 2.10 -6.55
C THR A 76 -4.65 3.42 -5.92
N VAL A 77 -5.01 3.66 -4.65
CA VAL A 77 -4.59 4.88 -3.94
C VAL A 77 -3.08 4.92 -3.74
N SER A 78 -2.45 3.80 -3.38
CA SER A 78 -1.00 3.73 -3.21
C SER A 78 -0.25 3.97 -4.52
N LEU A 79 -0.76 3.49 -5.65
CA LEU A 79 -0.18 3.76 -6.97
C LEU A 79 -0.26 5.25 -7.33
N ILE A 80 -1.40 5.90 -7.07
CA ILE A 80 -1.56 7.34 -7.29
C ILE A 80 -0.53 8.11 -6.44
N ILE A 81 -0.39 7.75 -5.16
CA ILE A 81 0.63 8.34 -4.27
C ILE A 81 2.02 8.18 -4.87
N LEU A 82 2.40 6.98 -5.31
CA LEU A 82 3.72 6.73 -5.91
C LEU A 82 3.97 7.57 -7.17
N ILE A 83 2.97 7.72 -8.04
CA ILE A 83 3.06 8.56 -9.23
C ILE A 83 3.29 10.03 -8.84
N LEU A 84 2.56 10.53 -7.86
CA LEU A 84 2.73 11.92 -7.40
C LEU A 84 4.11 12.14 -6.77
N LEU A 85 4.62 11.15 -6.02
CA LEU A 85 5.93 11.23 -5.39
C LEU A 85 7.08 11.17 -6.40
N ILE A 86 6.99 10.34 -7.44
CA ILE A 86 8.04 10.29 -8.47
C ILE A 86 8.08 11.59 -9.28
N ILE A 87 6.92 12.19 -9.58
CA ILE A 87 6.86 13.50 -10.23
C ILE A 87 7.55 14.55 -9.36
N LYS A 88 7.23 14.59 -8.05
CA LYS A 88 7.87 15.51 -7.09
C LYS A 88 9.38 15.29 -6.99
N LEU A 89 9.84 14.03 -7.04
CA LEU A 89 11.26 13.70 -7.01
C LEU A 89 12.01 14.17 -8.26
N ILE A 90 11.40 14.09 -9.44
CA ILE A 90 11.99 14.54 -10.71
C ILE A 90 12.03 16.08 -10.81
N GLN A 91 11.09 16.76 -10.16
CA GLN A 91 10.99 18.23 -10.16
C GLN A 91 11.90 18.92 -9.13
N ASN A 92 12.36 18.18 -8.12
CA ASN A 92 13.34 18.62 -7.12
C ASN A 92 14.77 18.55 -7.69
#